data_AF-A0A2E2ANM1-F1
#
_entry.id   AF-A0A2E2ANM1-F1
#
_cell.length_a   1.000
_cell.length_b   1.000
_cell.length_c   1.000
_cell.angle_alpha   90.00
_cell.angle_beta   90.00
_cell.angle_gamma   90.00
#
_symmetry.space_group_name_H-M   'P 1'
#
loop_
_entity.id
_entity.type
_entity.pdbx_description
1 polymer ?
#
loop_
_entity_poly.entity_id
_entity_poly.type
_entity_poly.pdbx_seq_one_letter_code
_entity_poly.pdbx_strand_id
1 'polypeptide(L)' 'MREDEHHRPETVTLGRHRLRVENTEDQWEVDEEWWRARPTSRAYYDVLLEDGQTLTIFRDAVSGKWYQQRYE' A
#
# COMPACT_ATOMS: atom_id res chain seq x y z
N MET A 1 5.72 -5.54 6.03
CA MET A 1 5.07 -5.80 4.73
C MET A 1 6.11 -6.41 3.81
N ARG A 2 5.76 -7.39 2.98
CA ARG A 2 6.61 -7.82 1.84
C ARG A 2 5.98 -7.37 0.54
N GLU A 3 6.83 -7.07 -0.42
CA GLU A 3 6.46 -6.67 -1.77
C GLU A 3 7.25 -7.49 -2.79
N ASP A 4 6.68 -7.66 -3.99
CA ASP A 4 7.32 -8.33 -5.12
C ASP A 4 8.27 -7.39 -5.90
N GLU A 5 8.82 -7.87 -7.02
CA GLU A 5 9.70 -7.11 -7.91
C GLU A 5 9.05 -5.87 -8.56
N HIS A 6 7.72 -5.82 -8.58
CA HIS A 6 6.91 -4.72 -9.12
C HIS A 6 6.34 -3.83 -8.02
N HIS A 7 6.84 -3.92 -6.80
CA HIS A 7 6.35 -3.16 -5.63
C HIS A 7 4.91 -3.49 -5.23
N ARG A 8 4.37 -4.64 -5.65
CA ARG A 8 3.04 -5.06 -5.22
C ARG A 8 3.11 -5.74 -3.87
N PRO A 9 2.17 -5.44 -2.96
CA PRO A 9 2.16 -6.03 -1.64
C PRO A 9 1.83 -7.53 -1.71
N GLU A 10 2.72 -8.39 -1.18
CA GLU A 10 2.48 -9.84 -1.07
C GLU A 10 1.93 -10.23 0.30
N THR A 11 2.41 -9.55 1.36
CA THR A 11 1.97 -9.82 2.74
C THR A 11 1.85 -8.55 3.55
N VAL A 12 0.69 -8.38 4.19
CA VAL A 12 0.36 -7.26 5.07
C VAL A 12 0.54 -7.70 6.53
N THR A 13 1.02 -6.80 7.38
CA THR A 13 1.13 -7.07 8.83
C THR A 13 0.26 -6.08 9.59
N LEU A 14 -0.84 -6.56 10.17
CA LEU A 14 -1.83 -5.79 10.89
C LEU A 14 -1.76 -6.15 12.38
N GLY A 15 -1.05 -5.33 13.16
CA GLY A 15 -0.80 -5.61 14.57
C GLY A 15 -0.05 -6.93 14.77
N ARG A 16 -0.73 -7.93 15.33
CA ARG A 16 -0.17 -9.28 15.57
C ARG A 16 -0.37 -10.26 14.43
N HIS A 17 -1.18 -9.91 13.43
CA HIS A 17 -1.52 -10.80 12.32
C HIS A 17 -0.67 -10.47 11.11
N ARG A 18 -0.18 -11.51 10.44
CA ARG A 18 0.44 -11.42 9.11
C ARG A 18 -0.46 -12.17 8.15
N LEU A 19 -1.00 -11.45 7.18
CA LEU A 19 -1.94 -11.96 6.19
C LEU A 19 -1.31 -11.83 4.80
N ARG A 20 -1.49 -12.84 3.97
CA ARG A 20 -1.15 -12.81 2.55
C ARG A 20 -2.18 -11.98 1.80
N VAL A 21 -1.69 -11.22 0.82
CA VAL A 21 -2.53 -10.60 -0.19
C VAL A 21 -2.95 -11.68 -1.18
N GLU A 22 -4.24 -11.93 -1.24
CA GLU A 22 -4.84 -12.87 -2.18
C GLU A 22 -5.02 -12.21 -3.56
N ASN A 23 -5.47 -10.96 -3.58
CA ASN A 23 -5.63 -10.20 -4.81
C ASN A 23 -5.40 -8.69 -4.58
N THR A 24 -4.97 -7.98 -5.62
CA THR A 24 -4.95 -6.51 -5.65
C THR A 24 -6.13 -6.06 -6.50
N GLU A 25 -7.15 -5.47 -5.87
CA GLU A 25 -8.37 -5.04 -6.54
C GLU A 25 -8.14 -3.78 -7.37
N ASP A 26 -7.40 -2.81 -6.84
CA ASP A 26 -7.08 -1.57 -7.54
C ASP A 26 -5.68 -1.05 -7.15
N GLN A 27 -5.06 -0.28 -8.04
CA GLN A 27 -3.74 0.31 -7.86
C GLN A 27 -3.74 1.71 -8.48
N TRP A 28 -3.39 2.72 -7.68
CA TRP A 28 -3.29 4.10 -8.16
C TRP A 28 -2.10 4.80 -7.53
N GLU A 29 -1.46 5.70 -8.28
CA GLU A 29 -0.37 6.53 -7.79
C GLU A 29 -0.88 7.96 -7.60
N VAL A 30 -0.49 8.58 -6.49
CA VAL A 30 -0.78 9.97 -6.19
C VAL A 30 0.55 10.69 -6.01
N ASP A 31 0.82 11.63 -6.92
CA ASP A 31 1.88 12.61 -6.77
C ASP A 31 1.32 13.87 -6.09
N GLU A 32 1.41 13.90 -4.77
CA GLU A 32 1.07 15.08 -4.00
C GLU A 32 2.15 16.14 -4.16
N GLU A 33 1.71 17.35 -4.49
CA GLU A 33 2.56 18.54 -4.57
C GLU A 33 3.66 18.47 -5.65
N TRP A 34 3.30 18.05 -6.87
CA TRP A 34 4.19 18.11 -8.05
C TRP A 34 4.77 19.51 -8.33
N TRP A 35 4.20 20.56 -7.75
CA TRP A 35 4.69 21.94 -7.80
C TRP A 35 5.66 22.33 -6.67
N ARG A 36 5.92 21.46 -5.68
CA ARG A 36 6.93 21.71 -4.62
C ARG A 36 8.28 21.10 -4.98
N ALA A 37 9.32 21.67 -4.37
CA ALA A 37 10.70 21.19 -4.49
C ALA A 37 10.93 19.75 -3.96
N ARG A 38 9.95 19.17 -3.24
CA ARG A 38 9.97 17.79 -2.74
C ARG A 38 8.58 17.17 -2.97
N PRO A 39 8.29 16.67 -4.18
CA PRO A 39 7.03 15.98 -4.45
C PRO A 39 6.93 14.73 -3.55
N THR A 40 5.75 14.48 -3.01
CA THR A 40 5.47 13.27 -2.25
C THR A 40 4.69 12.32 -3.15
N SER A 41 5.38 11.32 -3.70
CA SER A 41 4.75 10.30 -4.52
C SER A 41 4.36 9.09 -3.65
N ARG A 42 3.10 8.64 -3.77
CA ARG A 42 2.52 7.54 -2.99
C ARG A 42 1.82 6.57 -3.94
N ALA A 43 2.21 5.31 -3.90
CA ALA A 43 1.50 4.25 -4.62
C ALA A 43 0.51 3.59 -3.68
N TYR A 44 -0.77 3.73 -3.95
CA TYR A 44 -1.89 3.12 -3.23
C TYR A 44 -2.31 1.81 -3.88
N TYR A 45 -2.79 0.89 -3.05
CA TYR A 45 -3.26 -0.42 -3.42
C TYR A 45 -4.48 -0.77 -2.57
N ASP A 46 -5.57 -1.15 -3.22
CA ASP A 46 -6.65 -1.88 -2.57
C ASP A 46 -6.37 -3.37 -2.70
N VAL A 47 -6.27 -4.07 -1.57
CA VAL A 47 -5.92 -5.48 -1.52
C VAL A 47 -6.97 -6.31 -0.79
N LEU A 48 -7.30 -7.46 -1.38
CA LEU A 48 -8.03 -8.54 -0.74
C LEU A 48 -7.03 -9.44 0.00
N LEU A 49 -7.26 -9.65 1.28
CA LEU A 49 -6.44 -10.52 2.13
C LEU A 49 -7.00 -11.95 2.16
N GLU A 50 -6.16 -12.91 2.53
CA GLU A 50 -6.52 -14.34 2.60
C GLU A 50 -7.69 -14.67 3.56
N ASP A 51 -8.02 -13.76 4.48
CA ASP A 51 -9.15 -13.88 5.39
C ASP A 51 -10.46 -13.27 4.84
N GLY A 52 -10.42 -12.78 3.60
CA GLY A 52 -11.54 -12.17 2.89
C GLY A 52 -11.75 -10.69 3.21
N GLN A 53 -10.86 -10.05 3.97
CA GLN A 53 -10.95 -8.62 4.24
C GLN A 53 -10.28 -7.78 3.14
N THR A 54 -10.90 -6.67 2.77
CA THR A 54 -10.26 -5.67 1.89
C THR A 54 -9.59 -4.58 2.72
N LEU A 55 -8.44 -4.09 2.24
CA LEU A 55 -7.64 -3.08 2.92
C LEU A 55 -6.97 -2.15 1.91
N THR A 56 -7.04 -0.84 2.16
CA THR A 56 -6.27 0.15 1.40
C THR A 56 -4.92 0.39 2.07
N ILE A 57 -3.83 0.20 1.34
CA ILE A 57 -2.45 0.46 1.78
C ILE A 57 -1.73 1.33 0.77
N PHE A 58 -0.70 2.04 1.22
CA PHE A 58 0.15 2.79 0.32
C PHE A 58 1.63 2.67 0.67
N ARG A 59 2.46 2.72 -0.36
CA ARG A 59 3.91 2.82 -0.28
C ARG A 59 4.32 4.25 -0.51
N ASP A 60 4.99 4.84 0.47
CA ASP A 60 5.62 6.15 0.34
C ASP A 60 6.88 6.01 -0.52
N ALA A 61 6.93 6.68 -1.67
CA ALA A 61 8.04 6.55 -2.61
C ALA A 61 9.34 7.19 -2.08
N VAL A 62 9.24 8.16 -1.16
CA VAL A 62 10.39 8.88 -0.60
C VAL A 62 11.14 8.03 0.43
N SER A 63 10.40 7.39 1.34
CA SER A 63 10.95 6.58 2.42
C SER A 63 10.95 5.08 2.14
N GLY A 64 10.22 4.62 1.12
CA GLY A 64 10.00 3.21 0.80
C GLY A 64 9.15 2.47 1.85
N LYS A 65 8.50 3.21 2.76
CA LYS A 65 7.72 2.63 3.86
C LYS A 65 6.28 2.41 3.43
N TRP A 66 5.68 1.39 4.03
CA TRP A 66 4.31 1.01 3.81
C TRP A 66 3.41 1.46 4.95
N TYR A 67 2.22 1.90 4.61
CA TYR A 67 1.22 2.43 5.54
C TYR A 67 -0.17 1.89 5.19
N GLN A 68 -1.00 1.74 6.21
CA GLN A 68 -2.41 1.41 6.05
C GLN A 68 -3.21 2.72 6.01
N GLN A 69 -4.02 2.91 4.97
CA GLN A 69 -5.05 3.93 4.96
C GLN A 69 -6.26 3.40 5.73
N ARG A 70 -6.70 4.14 6.74
CA ARG A 70 -7.98 3.89 7.41
C ARG A 70 -8.93 5.02 7.01
N TYR A 71 -10.13 4.65 6.59
CA TYR A 71 -11.23 5.59 6.45
C TYR A 71 -11.98 5.56 7.79
N GLU A 72 -12.07 6.71 8.45
CA GLU A 72 -12.91 6.92 9.64
C GLU A 72 -14.37 7.14 9.25
#